data_AF-A0A429YT48-F1
#
_entry.id   AF-A0A429YT48-F1
#
_cell.length_a   1.000
_cell.length_b   1.000
_cell.length_c   1.000
_cell.angle_alpha   90.00
_cell.angle_beta   90.00
_cell.angle_gamma   90.00
#
_symmetry.space_group_name_H-M   'P 1'
#
loop_
_entity.id
_entity.type
_entity.pdbx_description
1 polymer ?
#
loop_
_entity_poly.entity_id
_entity_poly.type
_entity_poly.pdbx_seq_one_letter_code
_entity_poly.pdbx_strand_id
1 'polypeptide(L)'
;MNAGLGDVRSERIRRAPDIRQKRAAAALAENIADARLVEQIASEAGRAPGGTLYSDALSAPDGPAPSYVEMMRSNVATLTAAIFGR
;
A
#
# COMPACT_ATOMS: atom_id res chain seq x y z
N MET A 1 -26.47 9.59 -17.00
CA MET A 1 -26.54 8.66 -15.85
C MET A 1 -25.15 8.11 -15.63
N ASN A 2 -24.41 8.59 -14.63
CA ASN A 2 -23.04 8.14 -14.36
C ASN A 2 -22.81 8.11 -12.83
N ALA A 3 -23.64 7.33 -12.14
CA ALA A 3 -23.55 7.07 -10.71
C ALA A 3 -23.27 5.58 -10.55
N GLY A 4 -22.02 5.20 -10.32
CA GLY A 4 -21.67 3.78 -10.16
C GLY A 4 -20.20 3.53 -9.81
N LEU A 5 -19.27 4.36 -10.29
CA LEU A 5 -17.84 4.17 -9.97
C LEU A 5 -17.38 4.83 -8.65
N GLY A 6 -18.10 5.83 -8.14
CA GLY A 6 -17.73 6.52 -6.88
C GLY A 6 -18.11 5.75 -5.61
N ASP A 7 -19.21 4.98 -5.68
CA ASP A 7 -19.80 4.34 -4.51
C ASP A 7 -19.03 3.09 -4.07
N VAL A 8 -18.63 2.26 -5.05
CA VAL A 8 -17.84 1.03 -4.81
C VAL A 8 -16.48 1.32 -4.16
N ARG A 9 -15.85 2.45 -4.50
CA ARG A 9 -14.56 2.87 -3.91
C ARG A 9 -14.71 3.27 -2.45
N SER A 10 -15.76 4.03 -2.15
CA SER A 10 -16.09 4.46 -0.79
C SER A 10 -16.49 3.27 0.09
N GLU A 11 -17.15 2.26 -0.48
CA GLU A 11 -17.56 1.06 0.23
C GLU A 11 -16.38 0.14 0.59
N ARG A 12 -15.36 0.01 -0.28
CA ARG A 12 -14.13 -0.73 0.04
C ARG A 12 -13.40 -0.14 1.25
N ILE A 13 -13.36 1.19 1.35
CA ILE A 13 -12.74 1.89 2.49
C ILE A 13 -13.54 1.66 3.77
N ARG A 14 -14.89 1.74 3.71
CA ARG A 14 -15.76 1.47 4.88
C ARG A 14 -15.68 0.02 5.40
N ARG A 15 -15.40 -0.95 4.52
CA ARG A 15 -15.25 -2.36 4.90
C ARG A 15 -13.84 -2.74 5.32
N ALA A 16 -12.84 -1.89 5.08
CA ALA A 16 -11.55 -2.04 5.74
C ALA A 16 -11.81 -1.87 7.25
N PRO A 17 -11.64 -2.92 8.08
CA PRO A 17 -11.97 -2.84 9.50
C PRO A 17 -11.22 -1.65 10.07
N ASP A 18 -11.98 -0.70 10.62
CA ASP A 18 -11.58 0.67 10.94
C ASP A 18 -10.08 0.73 11.25
N ILE A 19 -9.31 1.20 10.28
CA ILE A 19 -7.84 1.14 10.28
C ILE A 19 -7.30 1.84 11.55
N ARG A 20 -8.10 2.76 12.09
CA ARG A 20 -7.93 3.40 13.40
C ARG A 20 -8.05 2.42 14.57
N GLN A 21 -9.07 1.56 14.60
CA GLN A 21 -9.29 0.56 15.66
C GLN A 21 -8.16 -0.48 15.70
N LYS A 22 -7.63 -0.86 14.54
CA LYS A 22 -6.53 -1.84 14.45
C LYS A 22 -5.13 -1.24 14.70
N ARG A 23 -5.02 0.07 14.93
CA ARG A 23 -3.75 0.80 15.14
C ARG A 23 -2.70 0.43 14.07
N ALA A 24 -3.11 0.25 12.82
CA ALA A 24 -2.20 -0.15 11.76
C ALA A 24 -1.06 0.88 11.65
N ALA A 25 0.19 0.42 11.60
CA ALA A 25 1.35 1.32 11.61
C ALA A 25 1.46 2.14 10.33
N ALA A 26 1.14 1.55 9.18
CA ALA A 26 1.22 2.18 7.87
C ALA A 26 0.25 1.55 6.86
N ALA A 27 -0.03 2.29 5.78
CA ALA A 27 -0.69 1.78 4.58
C ALA A 27 0.35 1.72 3.45
N LEU A 28 0.52 0.56 2.82
CA LEU A 28 1.49 0.35 1.75
C LEU A 28 0.78 0.15 0.41
N ALA A 29 1.41 0.61 -0.67
CA ALA A 29 0.95 0.35 -2.02
C ALA A 29 1.54 -0.97 -2.53
N GLU A 30 0.83 -1.64 -3.43
CA GLU A 30 1.39 -2.76 -4.20
C GLU A 30 1.79 -2.23 -5.58
N ASN A 31 2.88 -2.74 -6.14
CA ASN A 31 3.46 -2.24 -7.40
C ASN A 31 2.54 -2.35 -8.63
N ILE A 32 1.50 -3.18 -8.56
CA ILE A 32 0.49 -3.36 -9.62
C ILE A 32 -0.83 -2.65 -9.26
N ALA A 33 -0.98 -2.14 -8.03
CA ALA A 33 -2.17 -1.46 -7.57
C ALA A 33 -2.16 0.05 -7.87
N ASP A 34 -3.35 0.66 -7.97
CA ASP A 34 -3.52 2.10 -8.15
C ASP A 34 -3.06 2.86 -6.89
N ALA A 35 -1.89 3.51 -6.97
CA ALA A 35 -1.26 4.24 -5.87
C ALA A 35 -2.19 5.29 -5.23
N ARG A 36 -3.11 5.88 -5.99
CA ARG A 36 -4.02 6.93 -5.50
C ARG A 36 -4.99 6.41 -4.43
N LEU A 37 -5.37 5.14 -4.49
CA LEU A 37 -6.22 4.53 -3.46
C LEU A 37 -5.48 4.42 -2.13
N VAL A 38 -4.20 4.07 -2.17
CA VAL A 38 -3.35 3.93 -0.99
C VAL A 38 -3.11 5.30 -0.35
N GLU A 39 -2.87 6.33 -1.17
CA GLU A 39 -2.75 7.72 -0.72
C GLU A 39 -4.03 8.19 -0.03
N GLN A 40 -5.21 7.90 -0.60
CA GLN A 40 -6.48 8.25 0.01
C GLN A 40 -6.68 7.55 1.36
N ILE A 41 -6.40 6.25 1.44
CA ILE A 41 -6.49 5.47 2.67
C ILE A 41 -5.52 6.01 3.74
N ALA A 42 -4.28 6.33 3.36
CA ALA A 42 -3.27 6.89 4.25
C ALA A 42 -3.70 8.25 4.82
N SER A 43 -4.20 9.13 3.94
CA SER A 43 -4.74 10.44 4.30
C SER A 43 -5.92 10.33 5.27
N GLU A 44 -6.91 9.48 4.98
CA GLU A 44 -8.07 9.27 5.85
C GLU A 44 -7.70 8.65 7.21
N ALA A 45 -6.61 7.88 7.27
CA ALA A 45 -6.05 7.28 8.48
C ALA A 45 -5.08 8.21 9.25
N GLY A 46 -4.79 9.41 8.72
CA GLY A 46 -3.85 10.37 9.32
C GLY A 46 -2.40 9.90 9.33
N ARG A 47 -1.98 9.13 8.32
CA ARG A 47 -0.63 8.55 8.21
C ARG A 47 -0.02 8.83 6.84
N ALA A 48 1.31 8.85 6.76
CA ALA A 48 2.01 8.91 5.48
C ALA A 48 1.94 7.54 4.76
N PRO A 49 1.94 7.51 3.41
CA PRO A 49 2.11 6.26 2.67
C PRO A 49 3.43 5.58 3.04
N GLY A 50 3.39 4.27 3.32
CA GLY A 50 4.54 3.48 3.79
C GLY A 50 5.48 2.97 2.68
N GLY A 51 5.35 3.47 1.46
CA GLY A 51 6.08 3.00 0.28
C GLY A 51 5.35 1.89 -0.49
N THR A 52 6.09 1.23 -1.39
CA THR A 52 5.56 0.22 -2.32
C THR A 52 6.13 -1.17 -2.03
N LEU A 53 5.26 -2.17 -2.01
CA LEU A 53 5.59 -3.59 -1.96
C LEU A 53 5.46 -4.21 -3.35
N TYR A 54 6.34 -5.16 -3.63
CA TYR A 54 6.27 -6.01 -4.81
C TYR A 54 5.52 -7.29 -4.44
N SER A 55 4.34 -7.51 -5.03
CA SER A 55 3.51 -8.70 -4.77
C SER A 55 3.59 -9.69 -5.92
N ASP A 56 3.03 -9.32 -7.08
CA ASP A 56 2.79 -10.26 -8.19
C ASP A 56 3.79 -10.09 -9.35
N ALA A 57 4.70 -9.12 -9.26
CA ALA A 57 5.76 -8.92 -10.24
C ALA A 57 7.07 -8.43 -9.62
N LEU A 58 8.17 -8.88 -10.20
CA LEU A 58 9.51 -8.34 -9.99
C LEU A 58 9.63 -6.94 -10.60
N SER A 59 10.62 -6.18 -10.16
CA SER A 59 11.00 -4.95 -10.85
C SER A 59 11.67 -5.24 -12.20
N ALA A 60 11.91 -4.19 -12.99
CA ALA A 60 12.90 -4.25 -14.05
C ALA A 60 14.28 -4.68 -13.51
N PRO A 61 15.19 -5.19 -14.36
CA PRO A 61 16.51 -5.69 -13.93
C PRO A 61 17.37 -4.66 -13.18
N ASP A 62 17.15 -3.37 -13.44
CA ASP A 62 17.81 -2.22 -12.82
C ASP A 62 17.04 -1.64 -11.62
N GLY A 63 15.89 -2.23 -11.28
CA GLY A 63 15.06 -1.83 -10.15
C GLY A 63 15.47 -2.49 -8.83
N PRO A 64 14.74 -2.21 -7.74
CA PRO A 64 15.11 -2.67 -6.39
C PRO A 64 14.71 -4.11 -6.07
N ALA A 65 14.00 -4.79 -6.97
CA ALA A 65 13.46 -6.13 -6.76
C ALA A 65 13.57 -7.02 -8.02
N PRO A 66 14.76 -7.15 -8.66
CA PRO A 66 14.90 -7.82 -9.96
C PRO A 66 14.88 -9.36 -9.85
N SER A 67 14.94 -9.92 -8.64
CA SER A 67 14.80 -11.34 -8.37
C SER A 67 13.92 -11.57 -7.14
N TYR A 68 13.42 -12.79 -6.95
CA TYR A 68 12.55 -13.10 -5.82
C TYR A 68 13.19 -12.79 -4.44
N VAL A 69 14.48 -13.10 -4.27
CA VAL A 69 15.18 -12.82 -3.01
C VAL A 69 15.32 -11.33 -2.79
N GLU A 70 15.65 -10.58 -3.84
CA GLU A 70 15.76 -9.12 -3.78
C GLU A 70 14.40 -8.47 -3.50
N MET A 71 13.34 -8.98 -4.12
CA MET A 71 11.96 -8.60 -3.87
C MET A 71 11.58 -8.75 -2.40
N MET A 72 11.87 -9.91 -1.81
CA MET A 72 11.59 -10.15 -0.39
C MET A 72 12.41 -9.23 0.52
N ARG A 73 13.69 -8.97 0.19
CA ARG A 73 14.54 -8.01 0.93
C ARG A 73 13.99 -6.58 0.85
N SER A 74 13.63 -6.13 -0.35
CA SER A 74 13.01 -4.82 -0.57
C SER A 74 11.72 -4.69 0.24
N ASN A 75 10.84 -5.69 0.18
CA ASN A 75 9.58 -5.68 0.92
C ASN A 75 9.79 -5.62 2.43
N VAL A 76 10.71 -6.41 2.97
CA VAL A 76 11.04 -6.40 4.40
C VAL A 76 11.60 -5.03 4.81
N ALA A 77 12.51 -4.45 4.02
CA ALA A 77 13.03 -3.11 4.29
C ALA A 77 11.92 -2.07 4.35
N THR A 78 11.04 -2.02 3.34
CA THR A 78 9.88 -1.11 3.30
C THR A 78 8.96 -1.30 4.50
N LEU A 79 8.62 -2.54 4.86
CA LEU A 79 7.79 -2.84 6.03
C LEU A 79 8.44 -2.36 7.33
N THR A 80 9.72 -2.64 7.52
CA THR A 80 10.43 -2.22 8.74
C THR A 80 10.55 -0.71 8.85
N ALA A 81 10.82 -0.01 7.75
CA ALA A 81 10.83 1.46 7.71
C ALA A 81 9.45 2.03 8.06
N ALA A 82 8.39 1.46 7.48
CA ALA A 82 7.02 1.91 7.71
C ALA A 82 6.51 1.65 9.14
N ILE A 83 6.97 0.58 9.80
CA ILE A 83 6.56 0.24 11.17
C ILE A 83 7.39 0.99 12.22
N PHE A 84 8.70 1.15 12.00
CA PHE A 84 9.63 1.63 13.02
C PHE A 84 10.18 3.05 12.76
N GLY A 85 9.91 3.65 11.60
CA GLY A 85 10.31 5.03 11.28
C GLY A 85 11.82 5.25 11.19
N ARG A 86 12.56 4.25 10.70
CA ARG A 86 14.01 4.33 10.43
C ARG A 86 14.30 4.32 8.94
#